data_AF-A0AAW2CV34-F1
#
_entry.id   AF-A0AAW2CV34-F1
#
_cell.length_a   1.000
_cell.length_b   1.000
_cell.length_c   1.000
_cell.angle_alpha   90.00
_cell.angle_beta   90.00
_cell.angle_gamma   90.00
#
_symmetry.space_group_name_H-M   'P 1'
#
loop_
_entity.id
_entity.type
_entity.pdbx_description
1 polymer ?
#
loop_
_entity_poly.entity_id
_entity_poly.type
_entity_poly.pdbx_seq_one_letter_code
_entity_poly.pdbx_strand_id
1 'polypeptide(L)'
;MKTGFLAPYKWERYHIPEFRPREVLHRPEERFNYLHSSLRSVIERTFGVWKNKWKILRNIPPFHIRTQGHIIVATMVLHNFFRAHEINNDVERYRSIRGTSGRSEIGHFDAVAHMISILDEIEMKVVRDNITASICADDN
;
A
#
# COMPACT_ATOMS: atom_id res chain seq x y z
N MET A 1 -7.86 20.31 -2.28
CA MET A 1 -7.16 19.00 -2.16
C MET A 1 -7.94 17.97 -2.99
N LYS A 2 -7.39 16.81 -3.39
CA LYS A 2 -8.19 15.79 -4.11
C LYS A 2 -9.14 15.09 -3.14
N THR A 3 -10.38 14.83 -3.56
CA THR A 3 -11.34 14.00 -2.81
C THR A 3 -10.78 12.60 -2.60
N GLY A 4 -11.07 11.98 -1.45
CA GLY A 4 -10.59 10.66 -1.07
C GLY A 4 -9.12 10.57 -0.67
N PHE A 5 -8.40 11.69 -0.64
CA PHE A 5 -6.97 11.69 -0.30
C PHE A 5 -6.75 11.81 1.20
N LEU A 6 -6.13 10.80 1.80
CA LEU A 6 -5.74 10.81 3.21
C LEU A 6 -4.45 11.62 3.37
N ALA A 7 -4.58 12.90 3.68
CA ALA A 7 -3.45 13.81 3.75
C ALA A 7 -2.68 13.67 5.08
N PRO A 8 -1.33 13.71 5.07
CA PRO A 8 -0.55 13.77 6.31
C PRO A 8 -0.87 15.02 7.12
N TYR A 9 -0.56 14.98 8.42
CA TYR A 9 -0.57 16.17 9.26
C TYR A 9 0.50 17.14 8.76
N LYS A 10 0.08 18.38 8.52
CA LYS A 10 0.98 19.47 8.14
C LYS A 10 1.76 19.92 9.37
N TRP A 11 2.96 20.47 9.14
CA TRP A 11 3.84 21.02 10.18
C TRP A 11 4.48 19.99 11.12
N GLU A 12 4.26 18.70 10.86
CA GLU A 12 4.93 17.58 11.52
C GLU A 12 5.86 16.87 10.53
N ARG A 13 6.84 16.11 11.04
CA ARG A 13 7.75 15.30 10.21
C ARG A 13 6.97 14.32 9.34
N TYR A 14 7.48 14.03 8.14
CA TYR A 14 6.79 13.18 7.18
C TYR A 14 7.71 12.21 6.44
N HIS A 15 8.93 12.59 6.13
CA HIS A 15 9.81 11.75 5.32
C HIS A 15 10.49 10.69 6.20
N ILE A 16 10.47 9.42 5.80
CA ILE A 16 11.07 8.29 6.55
C ILE A 16 12.49 8.61 7.06
N PRO A 17 13.39 9.24 6.27
CA PRO A 17 14.73 9.58 6.75
C PRO A 17 14.79 10.59 7.91
N GLU A 18 13.72 11.36 8.14
CA GLU A 18 13.61 12.33 9.24
C GLU A 18 13.37 11.63 10.59
N PHE A 19 12.94 10.38 10.59
CA PHE A 19 12.67 9.59 11.78
C PHE A 19 13.90 8.75 12.12
N ARG A 20 14.65 9.15 13.16
CA ARG A 20 15.82 8.39 13.60
C ARG A 20 15.38 7.12 14.36
N PRO A 21 16.09 5.98 14.24
CA PRO A 21 15.69 4.71 14.87
C PRO A 21 15.54 4.72 16.40
N ARG A 22 16.06 5.74 17.09
CA ARG A 22 16.05 5.85 18.56
C ARG A 22 15.28 7.08 19.05
N GLU A 23 14.58 7.77 18.16
CA GLU A 23 13.84 8.97 18.49
C GLU A 23 12.40 8.60 18.85
N VAL A 24 11.97 9.04 20.04
CA VAL A 24 10.60 8.81 20.49
C VAL A 24 9.68 9.72 19.66
N LEU A 25 8.69 9.12 19.00
CA LEU A 25 7.62 9.87 18.34
C LEU A 25 6.69 10.39 19.42
N HIS A 26 6.89 11.64 19.84
CA HIS A 26 6.18 12.21 20.98
C HIS A 26 4.74 12.61 20.63
N ARG A 27 4.46 12.87 19.36
CA ARG A 27 3.15 13.35 18.90
C ARG A 27 2.38 12.25 18.18
N PRO A 28 1.09 12.03 18.52
CA PRO A 28 0.19 11.16 17.76
C PRO A 28 0.25 11.38 16.24
N GLU A 29 0.33 12.65 15.84
CA GLU A 29 0.38 13.10 14.45
C GLU A 29 1.67 12.67 13.74
N GLU A 30 2.81 12.73 14.44
CA GLU A 30 4.10 12.24 13.92
C GLU A 30 4.07 10.72 13.73
N ARG A 31 3.43 9.99 14.64
CA ARG A 31 3.27 8.53 14.53
C ARG A 31 2.37 8.15 13.36
N PHE A 32 1.26 8.86 13.18
CA PHE A 32 0.44 8.72 11.97
C PHE A 32 1.26 8.99 10.70
N ASN A 33 1.98 10.11 10.63
CA ASN A 33 2.78 10.47 9.46
C ASN A 33 3.91 9.46 9.16
N TYR A 34 4.55 8.91 10.20
CA TYR A 34 5.54 7.84 10.06
C TYR A 34 4.92 6.57 9.47
N LEU A 35 3.81 6.08 10.04
CA LEU A 35 3.13 4.88 9.54
C LEU A 35 2.59 5.08 8.12
N HIS A 36 2.02 6.25 7.86
CA HIS A 36 1.54 6.64 6.54
C HIS A 36 2.67 6.65 5.51
N SER A 37 3.81 7.30 5.81
CA SER A 37 4.97 7.35 4.90
C SER A 37 5.64 5.99 4.73
N SER A 38 5.74 5.19 5.79
CA SER A 38 6.25 3.82 5.76
C SER A 38 5.42 2.91 4.84
N LEU A 39 4.09 2.91 5.02
CA LEU A 39 3.17 2.16 4.17
C LEU A 39 3.27 2.62 2.71
N ARG A 40 3.27 3.94 2.48
CA ARG A 40 3.46 4.51 1.14
C ARG A 40 4.75 4.02 0.49
N SER A 41 5.87 4.02 1.22
CA SER A 41 7.16 3.54 0.72
C SER A 41 7.12 2.07 0.35
N VAL A 42 6.45 1.21 1.13
CA VAL A 42 6.26 -0.21 0.78
C VAL A 42 5.46 -0.35 -0.52
N ILE A 43 4.36 0.41 -0.66
CA ILE A 43 3.52 0.39 -1.86
C ILE A 43 4.32 0.86 -3.09
N GLU A 44 5.00 2.00 -2.99
CA GLU A 44 5.79 2.58 -4.09
C GLU A 44 6.93 1.66 -4.52
N ARG A 45 7.69 1.09 -3.57
CA ARG A 45 8.74 0.12 -3.88
C ARG A 45 8.19 -1.13 -4.54
N THR A 46 7.04 -1.62 -4.10
CA THR A 46 6.37 -2.79 -4.71
C THR A 46 6.02 -2.52 -6.17
N PHE A 47 5.39 -1.37 -6.45
CA PHE A 47 5.13 -0.95 -7.83
C PHE A 47 6.41 -0.72 -8.63
N GLY A 48 7.47 -0.21 -8.01
CA GLY A 48 8.79 -0.04 -8.62
C GLY A 48 9.41 -1.36 -9.09
N VAL A 49 9.43 -2.37 -8.22
CA VAL A 49 9.90 -3.72 -8.55
C VAL A 49 9.05 -4.33 -9.66
N TRP A 50 7.73 -4.22 -9.57
CA TRP A 50 6.80 -4.73 -10.58
C TRP A 50 7.06 -4.10 -11.96
N LYS A 51 7.14 -2.77 -12.04
CA LYS A 51 7.45 -2.05 -13.29
C LYS A 51 8.86 -2.31 -13.81
N ASN A 52 9.82 -2.66 -12.95
CA ASN A 52 11.16 -3.04 -13.36
C ASN A 52 11.18 -4.45 -13.99
N LYS A 53 10.41 -5.40 -13.44
CA LYS A 53 10.28 -6.77 -13.96
C LYS A 53 9.55 -6.81 -15.31
N TRP A 54 8.44 -6.08 -15.44
CA TRP A 54 7.62 -6.06 -16.66
C TRP A 54 7.91 -4.83 -17.52
N LYS A 55 8.92 -4.93 -18.40
CA LYS A 55 9.36 -3.81 -19.25
C LYS A 55 8.24 -3.17 -20.10
N ILE A 56 7.22 -3.94 -20.48
CA ILE A 56 6.05 -3.44 -21.21
C ILE A 56 5.30 -2.32 -20.47
N LEU A 57 5.38 -2.29 -19.13
CA LEU A 57 4.74 -1.25 -18.31
C LEU A 57 5.49 0.08 -18.32
N ARG A 58 6.76 0.12 -18.73
CA ARG A 58 7.53 1.37 -18.82
C ARG A 58 7.08 2.22 -20.00
N ASN A 59 6.86 1.57 -21.14
CA ASN A 59 6.43 2.18 -22.39
C ASN A 59 5.35 1.30 -22.98
N ILE A 60 4.13 1.41 -22.47
CA ILE A 60 2.99 0.65 -22.98
C ILE A 60 2.75 1.10 -24.43
N PRO A 61 2.74 0.19 -25.42
CA PRO A 61 2.45 0.57 -26.79
C PRO A 61 1.07 1.25 -26.91
N PRO A 62 0.82 2.04 -27.96
CA PRO A 62 -0.41 2.82 -28.13
C PRO A 62 -1.61 1.95 -28.54
N PHE A 63 -1.88 0.89 -27.77
CA PHE A 63 -3.12 0.12 -27.85
C PHE A 63 -4.29 0.95 -27.32
N HIS A 64 -5.51 0.53 -27.65
CA HIS A 64 -6.72 1.09 -27.03
C HIS A 64 -6.63 1.02 -25.50
N ILE A 65 -7.18 2.03 -24.82
CA ILE A 65 -7.12 2.17 -23.35
C ILE A 65 -7.57 0.90 -22.60
N ARG A 66 -8.59 0.20 -23.13
CA ARG A 66 -9.06 -1.08 -22.57
C ARG A 66 -7.98 -2.16 -22.62
N THR A 67 -7.27 -2.26 -23.74
CA THR A 67 -6.16 -3.21 -23.92
C THR A 67 -4.98 -2.87 -23.02
N GLN A 68 -4.66 -1.58 -22.86
CA GLN A 68 -3.64 -1.14 -21.89
C GLN A 68 -4.03 -1.54 -20.47
N GLY A 69 -5.31 -1.38 -20.08
CA GLY A 69 -5.85 -1.86 -18.81
C GLY A 69 -5.68 -3.36 -18.63
N HIS A 70 -6.00 -4.17 -19.63
CA HIS A 70 -5.79 -5.63 -19.57
C HIS A 70 -4.31 -6.00 -19.40
N ILE A 71 -3.38 -5.29 -20.05
CA ILE A 71 -1.94 -5.53 -19.87
C ILE A 71 -1.52 -5.25 -18.42
N ILE A 72 -2.00 -4.14 -17.85
CA ILE A 72 -1.75 -3.77 -16.44
C ILE A 72 -2.28 -4.87 -15.51
N VAL A 73 -3.54 -5.29 -15.67
CA VAL A 73 -4.14 -6.32 -14.80
C VAL A 73 -3.44 -7.68 -14.97
N ALA A 74 -3.18 -8.12 -16.21
CA ALA A 74 -2.54 -9.40 -16.48
C ALA A 74 -1.14 -9.47 -15.85
N THR A 75 -0.33 -8.42 -16.02
CA THR A 75 1.01 -8.35 -15.41
C THR A 75 0.96 -8.24 -13.89
N MET A 76 -0.08 -7.62 -13.32
CA MET A 76 -0.29 -7.56 -11.86
C MET A 76 -0.65 -8.94 -11.29
N VAL A 77 -1.58 -9.66 -11.93
CA VAL A 77 -1.98 -11.02 -11.55
C VAL A 77 -0.78 -11.96 -11.63
N LEU A 78 -0.04 -11.95 -12.76
CA LEU A 78 1.15 -12.77 -12.92
C LEU A 78 2.22 -12.43 -11.87
N HIS A 79 2.45 -11.15 -11.59
CA HIS A 79 3.41 -10.74 -10.57
C HIS A 79 3.02 -11.26 -9.17
N ASN A 80 1.76 -11.12 -8.80
CA ASN A 80 1.25 -11.60 -7.52
C ASN A 80 1.28 -13.13 -7.44
N PHE A 81 0.97 -13.83 -8.52
CA PHE A 81 1.07 -15.29 -8.61
C PHE A 81 2.52 -15.75 -8.39
N PHE A 82 3.47 -15.21 -9.15
CA PHE A 82 4.88 -15.57 -8.98
C PHE A 82 5.39 -15.21 -7.59
N ARG A 83 5.06 -14.03 -7.04
CA ARG A 83 5.43 -13.69 -5.68
C ARG A 83 4.82 -14.63 -4.66
N ALA A 84 3.55 -15.00 -4.82
CA ALA A 84 2.91 -15.98 -3.94
C ALA A 84 3.61 -17.33 -4.03
N HIS A 85 4.04 -17.78 -5.22
CA HIS A 85 4.79 -19.03 -5.37
C HIS A 85 6.24 -18.95 -4.89
N GLU A 86 6.96 -17.84 -5.11
CA GLU A 86 8.31 -17.60 -4.59
C GLU A 86 8.29 -17.51 -3.06
N ILE A 87 7.36 -16.71 -2.50
CA ILE A 87 7.13 -16.63 -1.07
C ILE A 87 6.65 -17.97 -0.54
N ASN A 88 5.76 -18.69 -1.23
CA ASN A 88 5.35 -20.02 -0.79
C ASN A 88 6.50 -21.00 -0.90
N ASN A 89 7.45 -20.90 -1.82
CA ASN A 89 8.62 -21.78 -1.85
C ASN A 89 9.60 -21.44 -0.72
N ASP A 90 9.81 -20.15 -0.42
CA ASP A 90 10.59 -19.72 0.75
C ASP A 90 9.88 -20.12 2.04
N VAL A 91 8.58 -19.89 2.12
CA VAL A 91 7.73 -20.22 3.25
C VAL A 91 7.49 -21.73 3.34
N GLU A 92 7.49 -22.52 2.28
CA GLU A 92 7.49 -24.01 2.28
C GLU A 92 8.85 -24.54 2.72
N ARG A 93 9.94 -23.85 2.36
CA ARG A 93 11.27 -24.11 2.91
C ARG A 93 11.34 -23.76 4.41
N TYR A 94 10.60 -22.76 4.87
CA TYR A 94 10.42 -22.45 6.30
C TYR A 94 9.28 -23.27 6.99
N ARG A 95 8.27 -23.76 6.27
CA ARG A 95 7.11 -24.54 6.74
C ARG A 95 7.36 -26.05 6.66
N SER A 96 8.38 -26.50 5.93
CA SER A 96 8.97 -27.83 6.17
C SER A 96 9.52 -27.96 7.60
N ILE A 97 9.63 -26.84 8.34
CA ILE A 97 9.89 -26.80 9.79
C ILE A 97 8.58 -26.65 10.61
N ARG A 98 7.44 -26.27 10.01
CA ARG A 98 6.10 -26.23 10.67
C ARG A 98 4.97 -26.09 9.63
N GLY A 99 4.17 -27.14 9.46
CA GLY A 99 3.22 -27.32 8.35
C GLY A 99 2.04 -26.33 8.23
N THR A 100 1.49 -26.29 6.99
CA THR A 100 0.13 -26.02 6.46
C THR A 100 -0.75 -24.95 7.15
N SER A 101 -1.54 -24.05 6.54
CA SER A 101 -2.31 -23.93 5.28
C SER A 101 -2.78 -22.44 5.24
N GLY A 102 -2.77 -21.65 4.17
CA GLY A 102 -3.67 -21.69 3.01
C GLY A 102 -4.87 -20.72 3.17
N ARG A 103 -4.99 -19.69 2.31
CA ARG A 103 -6.22 -19.15 1.64
C ARG A 103 -6.03 -17.68 1.21
N SER A 104 -6.29 -17.37 -0.06
CA SER A 104 -6.48 -16.00 -0.57
C SER A 104 -7.92 -15.82 -1.06
N GLU A 105 -8.44 -14.60 -0.90
CA GLU A 105 -9.69 -14.15 -1.51
C GLU A 105 -9.39 -12.98 -2.45
N ILE A 106 -9.90 -13.08 -3.67
CA ILE A 106 -9.70 -12.12 -4.76
C ILE A 106 -10.90 -11.17 -4.74
N GLY A 107 -10.69 -9.96 -4.23
CA GLY A 107 -11.69 -8.89 -4.16
C GLY A 107 -11.71 -8.02 -5.42
N HIS A 108 -12.93 -7.76 -5.89
CA HIS A 108 -13.34 -6.95 -7.03
C HIS A 108 -12.88 -5.47 -6.90
N PHE A 109 -11.92 -5.06 -7.73
CA PHE A 109 -11.19 -3.78 -7.66
C PHE A 109 -12.06 -2.53 -7.93
N ASP A 110 -13.16 -2.68 -8.68
CA ASP A 110 -13.93 -1.53 -9.18
C ASP A 110 -14.81 -0.85 -8.10
N ALA A 111 -15.25 -1.59 -7.08
CA ALA A 111 -16.06 -1.03 -5.99
C ALA A 111 -15.23 -0.10 -5.06
N VAL A 112 -13.97 -0.43 -4.84
CA VAL A 112 -13.07 0.31 -3.94
C VAL A 112 -12.73 1.68 -4.51
N ALA A 113 -12.50 1.76 -5.82
CA ALA A 113 -12.23 3.01 -6.52
C ALA A 113 -13.43 3.98 -6.45
N HIS A 114 -14.65 3.45 -6.53
CA HIS A 114 -15.87 4.25 -6.42
C HIS A 114 -16.11 4.77 -4.99
N MET A 115 -15.76 4.01 -3.95
CA MET A 115 -15.89 4.45 -2.56
C MET A 115 -14.87 5.54 -2.19
N ILE A 116 -13.63 5.43 -2.65
CA ILE A 116 -12.58 6.43 -2.39
C ILE A 116 -12.95 7.78 -3.00
N SER A 117 -13.68 7.82 -4.11
CA SER A 117 -14.08 9.05 -4.79
C SER A 117 -15.16 9.87 -4.06
N ILE A 118 -15.86 9.29 -3.07
CA ILE A 118 -17.03 9.91 -2.43
C ILE A 118 -16.63 10.86 -1.29
N LEU A 119 -15.50 10.59 -0.62
CA LEU A 119 -15.15 11.34 0.59
C LEU A 119 -14.52 12.71 0.28
N ASP A 120 -15.11 13.76 0.83
CA ASP A 120 -14.58 15.13 0.76
C ASP A 120 -13.39 15.32 1.72
N GLU A 121 -12.61 16.38 1.52
CA GLU A 121 -11.54 16.81 2.42
C GLU A 121 -11.94 16.84 3.91
N ILE A 122 -13.16 17.28 4.26
CA ILE A 122 -13.65 17.30 5.65
C ILE A 122 -13.75 15.88 6.20
N GLU A 123 -14.34 14.96 5.45
CA GLU A 123 -14.49 13.57 5.87
C GLU A 123 -13.14 12.86 5.97
N MET A 124 -12.22 13.11 5.04
CA MET A 124 -10.87 12.53 5.10
C MET A 124 -10.04 13.03 6.29
N LYS A 125 -10.29 14.25 6.78
CA LYS A 125 -9.70 14.74 8.04
C LYS A 125 -10.23 13.95 9.23
N VAL A 126 -11.54 13.75 9.30
CA VAL A 126 -12.17 12.94 10.37
C VAL A 126 -11.64 11.51 10.36
N VAL A 127 -11.54 10.89 9.18
CA VAL A 127 -10.95 9.55 9.02
C VAL A 127 -9.52 9.51 9.55
N ARG A 128 -8.69 10.49 9.19
CA ARG A 128 -7.32 10.59 9.68
C ARG A 128 -7.27 10.70 11.20
N ASP A 129 -8.05 11.61 11.77
CA ASP A 129 -8.03 11.87 13.20
C ASP A 129 -8.49 10.64 14.01
N ASN A 130 -9.47 9.88 13.48
CA ASN A 130 -9.88 8.60 14.06
C ASN A 130 -8.77 7.53 13.99
N ILE A 131 -8.06 7.42 12.87
CA ILE A 131 -6.93 6.50 12.73
C ILE A 131 -5.83 6.87 13.73
N THR A 132 -5.50 8.15 13.85
CA THR A 132 -4.51 8.65 14.82
C THR A 132 -4.90 8.29 16.25
N ALA A 133 -6.16 8.48 16.62
CA ALA A 133 -6.65 8.12 17.95
C ALA A 133 -6.54 6.60 18.21
N SER A 134 -6.91 5.78 17.23
CA SER A 134 -6.78 4.31 17.32
C SER A 134 -5.32 3.88 17.51
N ILE A 135 -4.40 4.46 16.73
CA ILE A 135 -2.96 4.19 16.84
C ILE A 135 -2.47 4.45 18.27
N CYS A 136 -2.87 5.58 18.87
CA CYS A 136 -2.49 5.92 20.23
C CYS A 136 -3.08 4.99 21.29
N ALA A 137 -4.27 4.45 21.07
CA ALA A 137 -4.89 3.50 22.00
C ALA A 137 -4.16 2.14 22.02
N ASP A 138 -3.56 1.72 20.90
CA ASP A 138 -2.85 0.44 20.80
C ASP A 138 -1.46 0.44 21.48
N ASP A 139 -0.93 1.60 21.88
CA ASP A 139 0.40 1.78 22.49
C ASP A 139 0.38 1.87 24.04
N ASN A 140 -0.80 1.86 24.65
CA ASN A 140 -1.01 2.06 26.10
C ASN A 140 -1.57 0.80 26.76
#